data_AF-A0A8S0VUV0-F1
#
_entry.id   AF-A0A8S0VUV0-F1
#
_cell.length_a   1.000
_cell.length_b   1.000
_cell.length_c   1.000
_cell.angle_alpha   90.00
_cell.angle_beta   90.00
_cell.angle_gamma   90.00
#
_symmetry.space_group_name_H-M   'P 1'
#
loop_
_entity.id
_entity.type
_entity.pdbx_description
1 polymer ?
#
loop_
_entity_poly.entity_id
_entity_poly.type
_entity_poly.pdbx_seq_one_letter_code
_entity_poly.pdbx_strand_id
1 'polypeptide(L)'
;MARFSFLVASVALLSSMISAAPVAIVRRQVNFPELPYAQFQISTTPGGTAAAEAAAIFFTPFNGVNLATLDDSVEKNIAAMRSAAEAAETDLFNPAIDNAASEAEADALDVGKTKNKVLKHTAFLQLFRIRLAKAQAAGESTAEIEADITDREAKLKKNSDADVANAGKASLDVVGGAAQPGNTGNTNQTNDTDDTDAGNTGTSTTGNTGNTGSQNTGNTGGASSANFQFPELPYAQFQISSTPGGTAAEEAARIFLTPFQGLDLATLDDSVEANLAAMREAAEAAELDLFNPAIDAASGAEKDALEVGKTKNKVLKHTIFLQIFNIRLAKAQAADEDTADIDARIVDRQNKLATNTRLDQANAGETSQAVA
;
A
#
# COMPACT_ATOMS: atom_id res chain seq x y z
N MET A 1 -3.15 30.90 -77.12
CA MET A 1 -1.72 30.70 -77.41
C MET A 1 -0.90 31.49 -76.41
N ALA A 2 -0.05 30.84 -75.63
CA ALA A 2 1.21 31.39 -75.11
C ALA A 2 1.90 30.28 -74.29
N ARG A 3 3.08 29.86 -74.76
CA ARG A 3 4.01 28.99 -74.04
C ARG A 3 4.85 29.88 -73.12
N PHE A 4 5.17 29.41 -71.91
CA PHE A 4 6.30 29.96 -71.15
C PHE A 4 7.06 28.83 -70.46
N SER A 5 8.32 28.70 -70.89
CA SER A 5 9.37 27.89 -70.28
C SER A 5 9.70 28.39 -68.87
N PHE A 6 9.98 27.49 -67.94
CA PHE A 6 10.62 27.85 -66.67
C PHE A 6 11.97 27.18 -66.53
N LEU A 7 12.92 28.04 -66.16
CA LEU A 7 14.34 27.90 -65.99
C LEU A 7 14.66 27.11 -64.71
N VAL A 8 15.51 26.09 -64.81
CA VAL A 8 16.08 25.37 -63.66
C VAL A 8 17.23 26.23 -63.08
N ALA A 9 17.10 26.66 -61.83
CA ALA A 9 18.18 27.29 -61.07
C ALA A 9 18.53 26.39 -59.87
N SER A 10 19.71 25.78 -59.94
CA SER A 10 20.31 24.95 -58.89
C SER A 10 20.87 25.84 -57.78
N VAL A 11 20.27 25.79 -56.59
CA VAL A 11 20.82 26.41 -55.37
C VAL A 11 21.63 25.36 -54.61
N ALA A 12 22.95 25.58 -54.54
CA ALA A 12 23.83 24.84 -53.66
C ALA A 12 23.67 25.34 -52.22
N LEU A 13 23.07 24.52 -51.35
CA LEU A 13 23.03 24.73 -49.91
C LEU A 13 24.32 24.15 -49.29
N LEU A 14 25.20 25.04 -48.82
CA LEU A 14 26.34 24.70 -47.97
C LEU A 14 25.82 24.24 -46.61
N SER A 15 25.97 22.94 -46.31
CA SER A 15 25.72 22.36 -44.99
C SER A 15 26.86 22.73 -44.03
N SER A 16 26.67 23.76 -43.21
CA SER A 16 27.54 24.03 -42.06
C SER A 16 27.24 23.00 -40.96
N MET A 17 28.11 22.00 -40.83
CA MET A 17 28.13 21.06 -39.70
C MET A 17 28.54 21.81 -38.43
N ILE A 18 27.58 22.22 -37.60
CA ILE A 18 27.85 22.60 -36.21
C ILE A 18 28.06 21.30 -35.44
N SER A 19 29.32 20.94 -35.19
CA SER A 19 29.67 19.87 -34.25
C SER A 19 29.39 20.39 -32.84
N ALA A 20 28.21 20.05 -32.29
CA ALA A 20 27.94 20.24 -30.88
C ALA A 20 28.82 19.25 -30.10
N ALA A 21 29.80 19.77 -29.35
CA ALA A 21 30.54 18.96 -28.40
C ALA A 21 29.55 18.31 -27.41
N PRO A 22 29.70 17.03 -27.06
CA PRO A 22 28.82 16.38 -26.10
C PRO A 22 28.91 17.14 -24.77
N VAL A 23 27.78 17.72 -24.35
CA VAL A 23 27.65 18.26 -22.99
C VAL A 23 27.89 17.09 -22.05
N ALA A 24 28.91 17.19 -21.21
CA ALA A 24 29.15 16.20 -20.17
C ALA A 24 27.91 16.16 -19.27
N ILE A 25 27.10 15.09 -19.41
CA ILE A 25 25.99 14.82 -18.51
C ILE A 25 26.62 14.47 -17.17
N VAL A 26 26.69 15.44 -16.26
CA VAL A 26 27.07 15.21 -14.88
C VAL A 26 25.99 14.30 -14.28
N ARG A 27 26.34 13.04 -14.04
CA ARG A 27 25.48 12.06 -13.36
C ARG A 27 25.33 12.48 -11.90
N ARG A 28 24.29 13.26 -11.61
CA ARG A 28 23.90 13.52 -10.22
C ARG A 28 23.20 12.28 -9.69
N GLN A 29 23.90 11.44 -8.93
CA GLN A 29 23.25 10.43 -8.11
C GLN A 29 22.50 11.11 -6.97
N VAL A 30 21.29 10.63 -6.70
CA VAL A 30 20.49 11.08 -5.56
C VAL A 30 20.67 10.08 -4.42
N ASN A 31 20.94 10.59 -3.23
CA ASN A 31 20.76 9.81 -2.01
C ASN A 31 19.34 10.07 -1.51
N PHE A 32 18.46 9.07 -1.62
CA PHE A 32 17.08 9.15 -1.16
C PHE A 32 16.89 8.18 0.01
N PRO A 33 17.07 8.63 1.27
CA PRO A 33 16.95 7.74 2.42
C PRO A 33 15.50 7.34 2.66
N GLU A 34 15.29 6.13 3.18
CA GLU A 34 14.03 5.78 3.81
C GLU A 34 13.81 6.68 5.03
N LEU A 35 12.63 7.29 5.13
CA LEU A 35 12.23 8.12 6.26
C LEU A 35 11.08 7.45 7.02
N PRO A 36 11.06 7.53 8.37
CA PRO A 36 9.90 7.11 9.12
C PRO A 36 8.70 8.02 8.80
N TYR A 37 7.48 7.48 8.88
CA TYR A 37 6.25 8.19 8.49
C TYR A 37 6.12 9.60 9.06
N ALA A 38 6.44 9.76 10.35
CA ALA A 38 6.44 11.05 11.06
C ALA A 38 7.26 12.16 10.35
N GLN A 39 8.30 11.78 9.61
CA GLN A 39 9.24 12.72 8.98
C GLN A 39 8.88 13.09 7.54
N PHE A 40 7.95 12.37 6.90
CA PHE A 40 7.57 12.65 5.51
C PHE A 40 6.05 12.78 5.28
N GLN A 41 5.23 12.60 6.32
CA GLN A 41 3.81 12.92 6.24
C GLN A 41 3.59 14.42 5.94
N ILE A 42 2.45 14.73 5.31
CA ILE A 42 2.13 16.09 4.82
C ILE A 42 0.81 16.62 5.37
N SER A 43 0.24 16.02 6.41
CA SER A 43 -1.11 16.29 6.91
C SER A 43 -1.17 17.43 7.94
N THR A 44 -0.05 18.11 8.20
CA THR A 44 0.07 19.23 9.16
C THR A 44 -0.36 20.59 8.60
N THR A 45 -0.43 20.72 7.28
CA THR A 45 -0.84 21.96 6.60
C THR A 45 -2.31 21.87 6.16
N PRO A 46 -3.04 23.00 6.06
CA PRO A 46 -4.41 23.00 5.56
C PRO A 46 -4.59 22.25 4.23
N GLY A 47 -5.81 21.84 3.93
CA GLY A 47 -6.14 21.20 2.65
C GLY A 47 -5.82 22.10 1.46
N GLY A 48 -5.61 21.49 0.29
CA GLY A 48 -5.38 22.15 -1.00
C GLY A 48 -3.91 22.28 -1.43
N THR A 49 -2.98 21.82 -0.60
CA THR A 49 -1.53 21.91 -0.86
C THR A 49 -0.84 20.55 -1.06
N ALA A 50 -1.58 19.44 -0.96
CA ALA A 50 -1.00 18.09 -0.87
C ALA A 50 -0.16 17.70 -2.08
N ALA A 51 -0.60 18.07 -3.29
CA ALA A 51 0.13 17.73 -4.51
C ALA A 51 1.52 18.38 -4.55
N ALA A 52 1.64 19.64 -4.10
CA ALA A 52 2.91 20.35 -4.05
C ALA A 52 3.84 19.76 -2.98
N GLU A 53 3.30 19.47 -1.80
CA GLU A 53 4.06 18.88 -0.68
C GLU A 53 4.55 17.47 -1.01
N ALA A 54 3.68 16.62 -1.56
CA ALA A 54 4.05 15.27 -1.98
C ALA A 54 5.11 15.30 -3.11
N ALA A 55 4.97 16.22 -4.07
CA ALA A 55 5.96 16.40 -5.14
C ALA A 55 7.30 16.93 -4.61
N ALA A 56 7.32 17.74 -3.55
CA ALA A 56 8.55 18.17 -2.90
C ALA A 56 9.34 16.98 -2.32
N ILE A 57 8.64 15.96 -1.84
CA ILE A 57 9.24 14.74 -1.28
C ILE A 57 9.64 13.76 -2.38
N PHE A 58 8.71 13.39 -3.27
CA PHE A 58 8.92 12.25 -4.16
C PHE A 58 9.32 12.60 -5.60
N PHE A 59 9.16 13.84 -6.06
CA PHE A 59 9.56 14.23 -7.43
C PHE A 59 10.77 15.15 -7.46
N THR A 60 10.73 16.20 -6.65
CA THR A 60 11.73 17.28 -6.66
C THR A 60 13.17 16.79 -6.44
N PRO A 61 13.44 15.81 -5.54
CA PRO A 61 14.81 15.29 -5.37
C PRO A 61 15.39 14.71 -6.67
N PHE A 62 14.54 14.16 -7.53
CA PHE A 62 14.91 13.49 -8.76
C PHE A 62 15.03 14.42 -9.97
N ASN A 63 14.82 15.73 -9.81
CA ASN A 63 14.95 16.68 -10.91
C ASN A 63 16.38 16.70 -11.47
N GLY A 64 16.51 16.41 -12.77
CA GLY A 64 17.80 16.31 -13.46
C GLY A 64 18.60 15.05 -13.12
N VAL A 65 18.00 14.10 -12.40
CA VAL A 65 18.59 12.78 -12.11
C VAL A 65 18.21 11.81 -13.22
N ASN A 66 19.17 10.99 -13.67
CA ASN A 66 18.87 9.89 -14.57
C ASN A 66 18.30 8.71 -13.76
N LEU A 67 16.97 8.56 -13.80
CA LEU A 67 16.25 7.53 -13.06
C LEU A 67 16.69 6.09 -13.39
N ALA A 68 17.11 5.84 -14.63
CA ALA A 68 17.56 4.52 -15.09
C ALA A 68 18.87 4.06 -14.42
N THR A 69 19.60 4.99 -13.78
CA THR A 69 20.89 4.71 -13.15
C THR A 69 20.83 4.76 -11.63
N LEU A 70 19.63 4.82 -11.05
CA LEU A 70 19.43 4.81 -9.61
C LEU A 70 19.71 3.41 -9.04
N ASP A 71 20.36 3.38 -7.89
CA ASP A 71 20.58 2.15 -7.13
C ASP A 71 19.24 1.56 -6.65
N ASP A 72 19.18 0.24 -6.52
CA ASP A 72 17.97 -0.47 -6.08
C ASP A 72 17.54 -0.09 -4.66
N SER A 73 18.46 0.40 -3.83
CA SER A 73 18.15 0.92 -2.49
C SER A 73 17.20 2.12 -2.54
N VAL A 74 17.30 2.98 -3.57
CA VAL A 74 16.38 4.12 -3.74
C VAL A 74 14.97 3.63 -4.01
N GLU A 75 14.84 2.60 -4.86
CA GLU A 75 13.56 1.98 -5.16
C GLU A 75 12.94 1.36 -3.90
N LYS A 76 13.75 0.60 -3.15
CA LYS A 76 13.35 -0.01 -1.87
C LYS A 76 12.88 1.03 -0.85
N ASN A 77 13.60 2.14 -0.73
CA ASN A 77 13.27 3.20 0.22
C ASN A 77 11.95 3.89 -0.15
N ILE A 78 11.70 4.17 -1.44
CA ILE A 78 10.41 4.72 -1.89
C ILE A 78 9.28 3.72 -1.65
N ALA A 79 9.51 2.43 -1.91
CA ALA A 79 8.53 1.37 -1.67
C ALA A 79 8.17 1.26 -0.18
N ALA A 80 9.17 1.31 0.71
CA ALA A 80 8.99 1.30 2.15
C ALA A 80 8.20 2.52 2.64
N MET A 81 8.56 3.73 2.20
CA MET A 81 7.81 4.96 2.53
C MET A 81 6.38 4.93 1.98
N ARG A 82 6.17 4.39 0.77
CA ARG A 82 4.83 4.14 0.22
C ARG A 82 4.04 3.17 1.10
N SER A 83 4.66 2.08 1.56
CA SER A 83 4.06 1.12 2.50
C SER A 83 3.70 1.79 3.84
N ALA A 84 4.56 2.65 4.37
CA ALA A 84 4.30 3.39 5.60
C ALA A 84 3.13 4.38 5.46
N ALA A 85 3.03 5.10 4.33
CA ALA A 85 1.89 5.98 4.07
C ALA A 85 0.57 5.21 3.88
N GLU A 86 0.63 4.03 3.24
CA GLU A 86 -0.53 3.13 3.16
C GLU A 86 -0.94 2.62 4.54
N ALA A 87 0.02 2.17 5.36
CA ALA A 87 -0.23 1.76 6.73
C ALA A 87 -0.88 2.89 7.53
N ALA A 88 -0.35 4.10 7.47
CA ALA A 88 -0.90 5.26 8.17
C ALA A 88 -2.35 5.58 7.80
N GLU A 89 -2.74 5.44 6.52
CA GLU A 89 -4.14 5.62 6.11
C GLU A 89 -5.07 4.72 6.91
N THR A 90 -4.67 3.45 7.04
CA THR A 90 -5.54 2.44 7.62
C THR A 90 -5.29 2.25 9.13
N ASP A 91 -4.11 2.59 9.70
CA ASP A 91 -3.63 2.23 11.06
C ASP A 91 -3.67 3.45 11.97
N LEU A 92 -3.70 4.65 11.38
CA LEU A 92 -3.63 5.90 12.12
C LEU A 92 -4.83 6.80 11.80
N PHE A 93 -5.11 7.06 10.51
CA PHE A 93 -6.21 7.94 10.10
C PHE A 93 -7.60 7.35 10.35
N ASN A 94 -7.87 6.13 9.88
CA ASN A 94 -9.17 5.50 10.15
C ASN A 94 -9.50 5.48 11.66
N PRO A 95 -8.62 4.98 12.55
CA PRO A 95 -8.81 5.06 13.99
C PRO A 95 -9.14 6.45 14.50
N ALA A 96 -8.33 7.43 14.09
CA ALA A 96 -8.42 8.77 14.62
C ALA A 96 -9.74 9.44 14.23
N ILE A 97 -10.21 9.19 13.00
CA ILE A 97 -11.50 9.72 12.52
C ILE A 97 -12.66 9.10 13.28
N ASP A 98 -12.64 7.77 13.45
CA ASP A 98 -13.71 7.03 14.14
C ASP A 98 -13.78 7.42 15.64
N ASN A 99 -12.63 7.77 16.23
CA ASN A 99 -12.50 8.16 17.63
C ASN A 99 -12.42 9.69 17.86
N ALA A 100 -12.69 10.50 16.83
CA ALA A 100 -12.60 11.95 16.94
C ALA A 100 -13.54 12.49 18.04
N ALA A 101 -13.06 13.42 18.86
CA ALA A 101 -13.85 14.00 19.96
C ALA A 101 -14.93 14.96 19.46
N SER A 102 -14.87 15.36 18.19
CA SER A 102 -15.86 16.22 17.54
C SER A 102 -15.93 16.01 16.04
N GLU A 103 -17.04 16.39 15.42
CA GLU A 103 -17.21 16.40 13.96
C GLU A 103 -16.14 17.28 13.29
N ALA A 104 -15.78 18.41 13.91
CA ALA A 104 -14.72 19.29 13.39
C ALA A 104 -13.33 18.63 13.38
N GLU A 105 -13.05 17.77 14.37
CA GLU A 105 -11.82 16.99 14.43
C GLU A 105 -11.85 15.84 13.40
N ALA A 106 -12.97 15.13 13.29
CA ALA A 106 -13.17 14.09 12.28
C ALA A 106 -12.97 14.65 10.87
N ASP A 107 -13.59 15.81 10.57
CA ASP A 107 -13.42 16.52 9.30
C ASP A 107 -11.96 16.87 9.04
N ALA A 108 -11.23 17.38 10.04
CA ALA A 108 -9.84 17.75 9.88
C ALA A 108 -8.91 16.53 9.69
N LEU A 109 -9.21 15.41 10.35
CA LEU A 109 -8.52 14.14 10.14
C LEU A 109 -8.83 13.53 8.77
N ASP A 110 -10.05 13.68 8.25
CA ASP A 110 -10.43 13.26 6.89
C ASP A 110 -9.72 14.09 5.81
N VAL A 111 -9.51 15.39 6.05
CA VAL A 111 -8.64 16.23 5.21
C VAL A 111 -7.21 15.70 5.27
N GLY A 112 -6.67 15.44 6.47
CA GLY A 112 -5.34 14.86 6.65
C GLY A 112 -5.15 13.52 5.93
N LYS A 113 -6.15 12.65 5.98
CA LYS A 113 -6.20 11.37 5.26
C LYS A 113 -6.22 11.55 3.75
N THR A 114 -6.95 12.56 3.26
CA THR A 114 -6.96 12.93 1.84
C THR A 114 -5.56 13.36 1.39
N LYS A 115 -4.86 14.18 2.18
CA LYS A 115 -3.48 14.57 1.91
C LYS A 115 -2.54 13.34 1.91
N ASN A 116 -2.71 12.42 2.86
CA ASN A 116 -1.94 11.17 2.89
C ASN A 116 -2.17 10.27 1.66
N LYS A 117 -3.39 10.23 1.11
CA LYS A 117 -3.67 9.52 -0.15
C LYS A 117 -2.91 10.13 -1.33
N VAL A 118 -2.83 11.45 -1.41
CA VAL A 118 -2.01 12.15 -2.42
C VAL A 118 -0.53 11.80 -2.24
N LEU A 119 -0.01 11.82 -1.01
CA LEU A 119 1.35 11.42 -0.67
C LEU A 119 1.66 9.99 -1.15
N LYS A 120 0.82 9.03 -0.76
CA LYS A 120 0.94 7.61 -1.14
C LYS A 120 0.96 7.42 -2.66
N HIS A 121 0.03 8.04 -3.38
CA HIS A 121 -0.05 7.89 -4.84
C HIS A 121 1.10 8.60 -5.57
N THR A 122 1.64 9.68 -5.01
CA THR A 122 2.83 10.34 -5.54
C THR A 122 4.07 9.45 -5.40
N ALA A 123 4.26 8.81 -4.23
CA ALA A 123 5.32 7.83 -4.02
C ALA A 123 5.21 6.66 -5.01
N PHE A 124 3.98 6.14 -5.20
CA PHE A 124 3.69 5.08 -6.17
C PHE A 124 4.04 5.49 -7.61
N LEU A 125 3.70 6.72 -8.01
CA LEU A 125 3.99 7.22 -9.34
C LEU A 125 5.49 7.42 -9.56
N GLN A 126 6.23 7.89 -8.54
CA GLN A 126 7.69 8.00 -8.65
C GLN A 126 8.35 6.62 -8.78
N LEU A 127 7.90 5.64 -7.98
CA LEU A 127 8.37 4.26 -8.05
C LEU A 127 8.25 3.72 -9.49
N PHE A 128 7.08 3.90 -10.12
CA PHE A 128 6.90 3.47 -11.50
C PHE A 128 7.70 4.27 -12.52
N ARG A 129 7.88 5.58 -12.33
CA ARG A 129 8.76 6.36 -13.22
C ARG A 129 10.20 5.87 -13.19
N ILE A 130 10.68 5.42 -12.02
CA ILE A 130 12.02 4.82 -11.89
C ILE A 130 12.07 3.48 -12.63
N ARG A 131 11.09 2.60 -12.40
CA ARG A 131 10.98 1.30 -13.08
C ARG A 131 10.88 1.45 -14.60
N LEU A 132 10.06 2.39 -15.07
CA LEU A 132 9.90 2.73 -16.49
C LEU A 132 11.25 3.12 -17.10
N ALA A 133 11.99 4.03 -16.45
CA ALA A 133 13.28 4.48 -16.95
C ALA A 133 14.32 3.35 -16.99
N LYS A 134 14.36 2.48 -15.96
CA LYS A 134 15.22 1.29 -15.94
C LYS A 134 14.86 0.32 -17.06
N ALA A 135 13.57 0.00 -17.23
CA ALA A 135 13.07 -0.88 -18.29
C ALA A 135 13.41 -0.32 -19.69
N GLN A 136 13.18 0.97 -19.93
CA GLN A 136 13.56 1.65 -21.18
C GLN A 136 15.06 1.54 -21.47
N ALA A 137 15.91 1.74 -20.46
CA ALA A 137 17.36 1.64 -20.61
C ALA A 137 17.84 0.20 -20.84
N ALA A 138 17.13 -0.78 -20.27
CA ALA A 138 17.37 -2.21 -20.49
C ALA A 138 16.82 -2.71 -21.84
N GLY A 139 15.97 -1.93 -22.51
CA GLY A 139 15.26 -2.35 -23.73
C GLY A 139 14.12 -3.32 -23.46
N GLU A 140 13.56 -3.29 -22.25
CA GLU A 140 12.44 -4.11 -21.81
C GLU A 140 11.09 -3.50 -22.22
N SER A 141 10.01 -4.28 -22.12
CA SER A 141 8.66 -3.80 -22.38
C SER A 141 8.24 -2.76 -21.33
N THR A 142 7.51 -1.73 -21.77
CA THR A 142 7.16 -0.57 -20.94
C THR A 142 5.67 -0.25 -20.92
N ALA A 143 4.87 -0.83 -21.83
CA ALA A 143 3.46 -0.52 -22.03
C ALA A 143 2.62 -0.61 -20.73
N GLU A 144 3.03 -1.51 -19.86
CA GLU A 144 2.35 -1.87 -18.62
C GLU A 144 2.68 -0.94 -17.48
N ILE A 145 3.96 -0.64 -17.33
CA ILE A 145 4.41 0.40 -16.42
C ILE A 145 3.76 1.72 -16.83
N GLU A 146 3.60 1.98 -18.14
CA GLU A 146 2.86 3.13 -18.67
C GLU A 146 1.35 3.08 -18.37
N ALA A 147 0.71 1.91 -18.45
CA ALA A 147 -0.70 1.72 -18.09
C ALA A 147 -0.94 1.91 -16.59
N ASP A 148 -0.07 1.35 -15.75
CA ASP A 148 -0.08 1.50 -14.30
C ASP A 148 0.22 2.93 -13.87
N ILE A 149 1.12 3.62 -14.58
CA ILE A 149 1.31 5.07 -14.46
C ILE A 149 0.00 5.79 -14.77
N THR A 150 -0.69 5.42 -15.85
CA THR A 150 -1.96 6.06 -16.24
C THR A 150 -3.07 5.85 -15.19
N ASP A 151 -3.26 4.63 -14.69
CA ASP A 151 -4.21 4.35 -13.59
C ASP A 151 -3.81 5.12 -12.32
N ARG A 152 -2.52 5.15 -12.00
CA ARG A 152 -2.03 5.84 -10.81
C ARG A 152 -2.16 7.36 -10.95
N GLU A 153 -1.96 7.92 -12.13
CA GLU A 153 -2.20 9.32 -12.46
C GLU A 153 -3.68 9.67 -12.30
N ALA A 154 -4.60 8.80 -12.73
CA ALA A 154 -6.03 8.99 -12.52
C ALA A 154 -6.38 8.99 -11.01
N LYS A 155 -5.81 8.08 -10.23
CA LYS A 155 -6.00 8.03 -8.76
C LYS A 155 -5.37 9.24 -8.07
N LEU A 156 -4.16 9.64 -8.45
CA LEU A 156 -3.49 10.82 -7.94
C LEU A 156 -4.30 12.08 -8.23
N LYS A 157 -4.80 12.22 -9.46
CA LYS A 157 -5.66 13.32 -9.86
C LYS A 157 -6.94 13.37 -9.03
N LYS A 158 -7.66 12.25 -8.90
CA LYS A 158 -8.88 12.17 -8.09
C LYS A 158 -8.65 12.64 -6.65
N ASN A 159 -7.58 12.20 -6.00
CA ASN A 159 -7.29 12.58 -4.62
C ASN A 159 -6.75 14.02 -4.51
N SER A 160 -6.03 14.50 -5.53
CA SER A 160 -5.59 15.90 -5.60
C SER A 160 -6.77 16.86 -5.79
N ASP A 161 -7.73 16.50 -6.64
CA ASP A 161 -8.97 17.27 -6.81
C ASP A 161 -9.78 17.31 -5.49
N ALA A 162 -9.81 16.20 -4.74
CA ALA A 162 -10.44 16.15 -3.42
C ALA A 162 -9.71 17.02 -2.39
N ASP A 163 -8.38 17.03 -2.38
CA ASP A 163 -7.59 17.92 -1.54
C ASP A 163 -7.83 19.40 -1.90
N VAL A 164 -7.89 19.74 -3.19
CA VAL A 164 -8.23 21.10 -3.66
C VAL A 164 -9.65 21.50 -3.25
N ALA A 165 -10.61 20.58 -3.26
CA ALA A 165 -11.95 20.84 -2.74
C ALA A 165 -11.96 21.10 -1.21
N ASN A 166 -10.92 20.66 -0.51
CA ASN A 166 -10.67 20.93 0.90
C ASN A 166 -9.75 22.15 1.12
N ALA A 167 -9.51 22.98 0.10
CA ALA A 167 -8.63 24.14 0.19
C ALA A 167 -8.96 25.03 1.40
N GLY A 168 -7.95 25.27 2.25
CA GLY A 168 -8.06 26.13 3.43
C GLY A 168 -8.81 25.51 4.62
N LYS A 169 -9.38 24.31 4.48
CA LYS A 169 -9.91 23.56 5.62
C LYS A 169 -8.77 23.11 6.54
N ALA A 170 -9.06 23.03 7.83
CA ALA A 170 -8.14 22.46 8.79
C ALA A 170 -7.77 21.02 8.39
N SER A 171 -6.53 20.65 8.63
CA SER A 171 -6.00 19.29 8.45
C SER A 171 -5.31 18.90 9.74
N LEU A 172 -5.50 17.66 10.17
CA LEU A 172 -4.77 17.09 11.29
C LEU A 172 -3.90 15.93 10.80
N ASP A 173 -2.70 15.84 11.36
CA ASP A 173 -1.94 14.62 11.28
C ASP A 173 -2.40 13.63 12.36
N VAL A 174 -1.84 12.43 12.27
CA VAL A 174 -2.11 11.30 13.17
C VAL A 174 -0.85 10.83 13.87
N VAL A 175 0.18 11.68 13.87
CA VAL A 175 1.51 11.40 14.40
C VAL A 175 1.86 12.51 15.39
N GLY A 176 1.03 12.61 16.43
CA GLY A 176 1.17 13.64 17.47
C GLY A 176 -0.20 14.11 17.94
N GLY A 177 -0.73 13.47 18.98
CA GLY A 177 -1.96 13.89 19.64
C GLY A 177 -1.78 15.26 20.31
N ALA A 178 -2.06 16.33 19.56
CA ALA A 178 -2.65 17.58 20.00
C ALA A 178 -2.73 18.51 18.78
N ALA A 179 -3.95 18.84 18.36
CA ALA A 179 -4.17 20.01 17.53
C ALA A 179 -3.42 21.20 18.16
N GLN A 180 -2.58 21.89 17.37
CA GLN A 180 -2.20 23.25 17.71
C GLN A 180 -3.26 24.17 17.08
N PRO A 181 -4.32 24.57 17.81
CA PRO A 181 -5.17 25.65 17.33
C PRO A 181 -4.33 26.91 17.18
N GLY A 182 -4.68 27.68 16.17
CA GLY A 182 -3.98 28.88 15.74
C GLY A 182 -3.52 29.77 16.90
N ASN A 183 -2.30 30.26 16.75
CA ASN A 183 -1.76 31.35 17.53
C ASN A 183 -2.65 32.60 17.44
N THR A 184 -3.58 32.76 18.38
CA THR A 184 -4.16 34.05 18.77
C THR A 184 -4.54 34.04 20.26
N GLY A 185 -3.80 34.78 21.08
CA GLY A 185 -4.36 35.42 22.28
C GLY A 185 -4.10 34.77 23.64
N ASN A 186 -3.11 35.31 24.34
CA ASN A 186 -2.92 35.38 25.79
C ASN A 186 -4.24 35.50 26.61
N THR A 187 -4.47 34.66 27.64
CA THR A 187 -4.45 35.04 29.08
C THR A 187 -4.88 33.90 30.04
N ASN A 188 -4.00 33.68 31.02
CA ASN A 188 -4.22 33.42 32.46
C ASN A 188 -4.72 32.05 32.99
N GLN A 189 -3.84 31.50 33.84
CA GLN A 189 -4.02 30.44 34.85
C GLN A 189 -5.21 30.69 35.79
N THR A 190 -5.77 29.60 36.36
CA THR A 190 -5.64 29.28 37.80
C THR A 190 -6.02 27.82 38.12
N ASN A 191 -5.33 27.30 39.14
CA ASN A 191 -5.31 25.98 39.76
C ASN A 191 -6.63 25.45 40.35
N ASP A 192 -6.68 24.13 40.59
CA ASP A 192 -6.88 23.40 41.88
C ASP A 192 -7.64 22.07 41.64
N THR A 193 -7.00 20.90 41.75
CA THR A 193 -6.77 20.00 42.93
C THR A 193 -7.94 19.11 43.33
N ASP A 194 -7.56 17.85 43.61
CA ASP A 194 -8.18 16.85 44.50
C ASP A 194 -9.51 16.20 44.07
N ASP A 195 -9.88 14.99 44.50
CA ASP A 195 -9.27 13.78 45.10
C ASP A 195 -10.49 12.89 45.45
N THR A 196 -10.29 11.57 45.58
CA THR A 196 -11.14 10.54 46.21
C THR A 196 -12.43 10.11 45.48
N ASP A 197 -12.66 8.83 45.12
CA ASP A 197 -12.62 7.52 45.82
C ASP A 197 -14.00 7.05 46.32
N ALA A 198 -14.17 5.72 46.27
CA ALA A 198 -15.22 4.83 46.79
C ALA A 198 -16.57 4.84 46.03
N GLY A 199 -17.02 3.75 45.40
CA GLY A 199 -16.95 2.35 45.79
C GLY A 199 -18.30 1.94 46.41
N ASN A 200 -18.98 0.92 45.86
CA ASN A 200 -19.57 -0.21 46.63
C ASN A 200 -20.47 -1.15 45.79
N THR A 201 -20.15 -2.42 45.97
CA THR A 201 -20.74 -3.74 45.68
C THR A 201 -22.26 -3.94 45.64
N GLY A 202 -22.67 -5.03 44.94
CA GLY A 202 -23.99 -5.67 45.10
C GLY A 202 -24.25 -6.84 44.13
N THR A 203 -24.12 -8.08 44.62
CA THR A 203 -24.08 -9.37 43.90
C THR A 203 -25.46 -10.06 43.76
N SER A 204 -25.62 -10.91 42.72
CA SER A 204 -26.35 -12.21 42.70
C SER A 204 -27.92 -12.19 42.64
N THR A 205 -28.70 -13.06 41.96
CA THR A 205 -28.49 -14.36 41.26
C THR A 205 -29.76 -14.81 40.49
N THR A 206 -29.56 -15.66 39.46
CA THR A 206 -30.32 -16.87 39.03
C THR A 206 -31.59 -16.85 38.14
N GLY A 207 -31.50 -17.61 37.03
CA GLY A 207 -32.58 -18.40 36.42
C GLY A 207 -32.54 -18.44 34.88
N ASN A 208 -31.69 -19.24 34.21
CA ASN A 208 -31.91 -20.63 33.74
C ASN A 208 -33.27 -20.82 33.01
N THR A 209 -33.43 -21.36 31.80
CA THR A 209 -32.91 -22.61 31.19
C THR A 209 -33.41 -22.63 29.73
N GLY A 210 -32.62 -22.94 28.71
CA GLY A 210 -32.54 -24.29 28.12
C GLY A 210 -32.29 -24.18 26.60
N ASN A 211 -31.17 -24.71 26.09
CA ASN A 211 -30.93 -26.11 25.63
C ASN A 211 -31.19 -26.18 24.11
N THR A 212 -30.34 -26.69 23.20
CA THR A 212 -29.26 -27.69 23.15
C THR A 212 -28.48 -27.44 21.84
N GLY A 213 -27.14 -27.47 21.71
CA GLY A 213 -26.18 -28.54 22.03
C GLY A 213 -25.66 -29.13 20.70
N SER A 214 -24.38 -29.01 20.30
CA SER A 214 -23.25 -29.87 20.70
C SER A 214 -21.95 -29.23 20.15
N GLN A 215 -21.06 -28.62 20.96
CA GLN A 215 -19.98 -29.18 21.80
C GLN A 215 -18.75 -29.73 21.06
N ASN A 216 -17.60 -29.06 21.28
CA ASN A 216 -16.35 -29.65 21.79
C ASN A 216 -15.50 -28.52 22.44
N THR A 217 -15.58 -28.31 23.76
CA THR A 217 -14.60 -28.66 24.82
C THR A 217 -13.22 -27.96 24.78
N GLY A 218 -12.98 -27.08 25.77
CA GLY A 218 -11.85 -27.14 26.71
C GLY A 218 -10.41 -26.92 26.24
N ASN A 219 -9.84 -25.77 26.62
CA ASN A 219 -8.44 -25.55 27.01
C ASN A 219 -7.33 -26.07 26.06
N THR A 220 -6.74 -25.15 25.30
CA THR A 220 -5.29 -25.22 25.03
C THR A 220 -4.72 -23.82 25.24
N GLY A 221 -3.89 -23.64 26.27
CA GLY A 221 -2.84 -22.65 26.17
C GLY A 221 -2.04 -23.03 24.92
N GLY A 222 -2.03 -22.15 23.92
CA GLY A 222 -1.23 -22.36 22.72
C GLY A 222 0.20 -22.68 23.13
N ALA A 223 0.85 -23.61 22.41
CA ALA A 223 2.25 -23.87 22.68
C ALA A 223 3.03 -22.56 22.46
N SER A 224 3.89 -22.20 23.42
CA SER A 224 4.76 -21.02 23.29
C SER A 224 5.43 -21.05 21.92
N SER A 225 5.18 -20.01 21.13
CA SER A 225 5.63 -19.92 19.74
C SER A 225 6.95 -19.16 19.59
N ALA A 226 7.64 -18.93 20.71
CA ALA A 226 8.88 -18.16 20.79
C ALA A 226 10.03 -18.74 19.93
N ASN A 227 9.95 -20.01 19.53
CA ASN A 227 10.92 -20.66 18.64
C ASN A 227 10.36 -20.98 17.25
N PHE A 228 9.12 -20.59 16.96
CA PHE A 228 8.55 -20.77 15.63
C PHE A 228 9.21 -19.79 14.65
N GLN A 229 9.62 -20.31 13.49
CA GLN A 229 10.16 -19.51 12.42
C GLN A 229 9.30 -19.70 11.18
N PHE A 230 8.99 -18.60 10.51
CA PHE A 230 8.34 -18.59 9.21
C PHE A 230 9.27 -17.88 8.23
N PRO A 231 10.06 -18.60 7.42
CA PRO A 231 11.07 -17.99 6.58
C PRO A 231 10.42 -17.16 5.47
N GLU A 232 11.05 -16.03 5.13
CA GLU A 232 10.76 -15.34 3.88
C GLU A 232 11.10 -16.26 2.70
N LEU A 233 10.16 -16.40 1.75
CA LEU A 233 10.35 -17.17 0.54
C LEU A 233 10.32 -16.24 -0.68
N PRO A 234 11.14 -16.49 -1.72
CA PRO A 234 11.01 -15.77 -2.99
C PRO A 234 9.68 -16.13 -3.66
N TYR A 235 9.11 -15.20 -4.44
CA TYR A 235 7.79 -15.35 -5.07
C TYR A 235 7.56 -16.68 -5.77
N ALA A 236 8.52 -17.10 -6.60
CA ALA A 236 8.45 -18.36 -7.35
C ALA A 236 8.28 -19.61 -6.47
N GLN A 237 8.63 -19.55 -5.17
CA GLN A 237 8.52 -20.67 -4.24
C GLN A 237 7.19 -20.72 -3.48
N PHE A 238 6.43 -19.62 -3.41
CA PHE A 238 5.16 -19.59 -2.66
C PHE A 238 3.93 -19.19 -3.51
N GLN A 239 4.15 -18.74 -4.76
CA GLN A 239 3.04 -18.49 -5.69
C GLN A 239 2.19 -19.74 -5.90
N ILE A 240 0.89 -19.54 -6.18
CA ILE A 240 -0.10 -20.62 -6.28
C ILE A 240 -0.78 -20.68 -7.65
N SER A 241 -0.31 -19.94 -8.64
CA SER A 241 -0.94 -19.74 -9.94
C SER A 241 -0.60 -20.83 -10.97
N SER A 242 0.10 -21.89 -10.57
CA SER A 242 0.47 -23.02 -11.46
C SER A 242 -0.56 -24.14 -11.50
N THR A 243 -1.58 -24.11 -10.64
CA THR A 243 -2.66 -25.10 -10.58
C THR A 243 -3.94 -24.51 -11.17
N PRO A 244 -4.87 -25.33 -11.70
CA PRO A 244 -6.14 -24.85 -12.23
C PRO A 244 -6.90 -23.90 -11.29
N GLY A 245 -7.78 -23.07 -11.84
CA GLY A 245 -8.64 -22.20 -11.03
C GLY A 245 -9.54 -23.01 -10.07
N GLY A 246 -9.98 -22.35 -9.00
CA GLY A 246 -10.91 -22.89 -8.00
C GLY A 246 -10.25 -23.46 -6.74
N THR A 247 -8.93 -23.54 -6.70
CA THR A 247 -8.17 -24.12 -5.57
C THR A 247 -7.38 -23.08 -4.75
N ALA A 248 -7.48 -21.79 -5.09
CA ALA A 248 -6.56 -20.78 -4.55
C ALA A 248 -6.66 -20.61 -3.03
N ALA A 249 -7.88 -20.68 -2.48
CA ALA A 249 -8.09 -20.52 -1.04
C ALA A 249 -7.42 -21.64 -0.24
N GLU A 250 -7.51 -22.89 -0.70
CA GLU A 250 -6.90 -24.05 -0.05
C GLU A 250 -5.38 -23.99 -0.15
N GLU A 251 -4.85 -23.60 -1.30
CA GLU A 251 -3.41 -23.46 -1.51
C GLU A 251 -2.80 -22.32 -0.69
N ALA A 252 -3.45 -21.16 -0.66
CA ALA A 252 -3.01 -20.04 0.18
C ALA A 252 -3.08 -20.40 1.66
N ALA A 253 -4.15 -21.06 2.11
CA ALA A 253 -4.31 -21.51 3.49
C ALA A 253 -3.19 -22.48 3.90
N ARG A 254 -2.85 -23.44 3.03
CA ARG A 254 -1.78 -24.41 3.29
C ARG A 254 -0.42 -23.75 3.54
N ILE A 255 -0.14 -22.63 2.88
CA ILE A 255 1.15 -21.92 3.02
C ILE A 255 1.10 -20.92 4.18
N PHE A 256 0.01 -20.16 4.32
CA PHE A 256 0.00 -18.97 5.18
C PHE A 256 -0.92 -19.07 6.40
N LEU A 257 -1.73 -20.12 6.54
CA LEU A 257 -2.59 -20.34 7.70
C LEU A 257 -2.23 -21.63 8.45
N THR A 258 -2.07 -22.74 7.73
CA THR A 258 -1.79 -24.05 8.32
C THR A 258 -0.54 -24.07 9.20
N PRO A 259 0.60 -23.43 8.83
CA PRO A 259 1.79 -23.41 9.69
C PRO A 259 1.59 -22.72 11.04
N PHE A 260 0.55 -21.89 11.15
CA PHE A 260 0.23 -21.11 12.34
C PHE A 260 -0.83 -21.78 13.23
N GLN A 261 -1.40 -22.93 12.81
CA GLN A 261 -2.45 -23.60 13.58
C GLN A 261 -1.92 -24.12 14.92
N GLY A 262 -2.61 -23.79 16.00
CA GLY A 262 -2.24 -24.19 17.36
C GLY A 262 -1.10 -23.38 17.98
N LEU A 263 -0.57 -22.39 17.25
CA LEU A 263 0.40 -21.43 17.76
C LEU A 263 -0.30 -20.32 18.53
N ASP A 264 0.39 -19.82 19.55
CA ASP A 264 0.05 -18.56 20.19
C ASP A 264 0.63 -17.40 19.38
N LEU A 265 -0.21 -16.79 18.53
CA LEU A 265 0.19 -15.72 17.62
C LEU A 265 0.75 -14.49 18.35
N ALA A 266 0.32 -14.24 19.58
CA ALA A 266 0.79 -13.10 20.38
C ALA A 266 2.28 -13.24 20.76
N THR A 267 2.79 -14.47 20.81
CA THR A 267 4.16 -14.78 21.20
C THR A 267 5.13 -14.94 20.03
N LEU A 268 4.67 -14.68 18.81
CA LEU A 268 5.50 -14.76 17.61
C LEU A 268 6.52 -13.64 17.56
N ASP A 269 7.75 -13.98 17.17
CA ASP A 269 8.82 -13.02 16.90
C ASP A 269 8.42 -12.03 15.79
N ASP A 270 8.83 -10.77 15.90
CA ASP A 270 8.50 -9.72 14.93
C ASP A 270 9.03 -10.04 13.52
N SER A 271 10.10 -10.85 13.40
CA SER A 271 10.60 -11.32 12.10
C SER A 271 9.57 -12.13 11.32
N VAL A 272 8.63 -12.81 11.99
CA VAL A 272 7.56 -13.56 11.32
C VAL A 272 6.63 -12.62 10.56
N GLU A 273 6.23 -11.51 11.20
CA GLU A 273 5.41 -10.49 10.54
C GLU A 273 6.19 -9.81 9.41
N ALA A 274 7.47 -9.48 9.63
CA ALA A 274 8.32 -8.88 8.60
C ALA A 274 8.44 -9.78 7.36
N ASN A 275 8.65 -11.09 7.55
CA ASN A 275 8.74 -12.06 6.45
C ASN A 275 7.41 -12.19 5.70
N LEU A 276 6.28 -12.22 6.43
CA LEU A 276 4.95 -12.20 5.80
C LEU A 276 4.73 -10.91 5.00
N ALA A 277 5.14 -9.75 5.52
CA ALA A 277 5.03 -8.48 4.83
C ALA A 277 5.87 -8.44 3.55
N ALA A 278 7.09 -8.98 3.57
CA ALA A 278 7.94 -9.11 2.39
C ALA A 278 7.33 -10.03 1.32
N MET A 279 6.79 -11.19 1.71
CA MET A 279 6.09 -12.08 0.78
C MET A 279 4.80 -11.47 0.22
N ARG A 280 4.05 -10.72 1.04
CA ARG A 280 2.90 -9.94 0.57
C ARG A 280 3.31 -8.91 -0.48
N GLU A 281 4.43 -8.20 -0.25
CA GLU A 281 5.00 -7.24 -1.21
C GLU A 281 5.43 -7.92 -2.49
N ALA A 282 6.07 -9.07 -2.42
CA ALA A 282 6.43 -9.85 -3.59
C ALA A 282 5.20 -10.33 -4.39
N ALA A 283 4.12 -10.75 -3.72
CA ALA A 283 2.87 -11.10 -4.39
C ALA A 283 2.17 -9.88 -5.02
N GLU A 284 2.26 -8.71 -4.39
CA GLU A 284 1.76 -7.46 -4.98
C GLU A 284 2.61 -7.03 -6.18
N ALA A 285 3.94 -7.11 -6.08
CA ALA A 285 4.86 -6.85 -7.18
C ALA A 285 4.60 -7.82 -8.34
N ALA A 286 4.39 -9.11 -8.09
CA ALA A 286 4.02 -10.05 -9.15
C ALA A 286 2.69 -9.70 -9.83
N GLU A 287 1.72 -9.11 -9.13
CA GLU A 287 0.50 -8.63 -9.78
C GLU A 287 0.81 -7.50 -10.78
N LEU A 288 1.62 -6.53 -10.37
CA LEU A 288 1.90 -5.30 -11.12
C LEU A 288 2.96 -5.51 -12.20
N ASP A 289 4.05 -6.17 -11.85
CA ASP A 289 5.28 -6.23 -12.62
C ASP A 289 5.38 -7.52 -13.48
N LEU A 290 4.54 -8.54 -13.22
CA LEU A 290 4.60 -9.82 -13.95
C LEU A 290 3.26 -10.25 -14.56
N PHE A 291 2.17 -10.23 -13.78
CA PHE A 291 0.86 -10.69 -14.24
C PHE A 291 0.19 -9.71 -15.17
N ASN A 292 0.15 -8.43 -14.82
CA ASN A 292 -0.30 -7.43 -15.80
C ASN A 292 0.57 -7.64 -17.06
N PRO A 293 1.94 -7.66 -16.95
CA PRO A 293 2.94 -8.11 -17.92
C PRO A 293 2.47 -8.92 -19.11
N ALA A 294 2.09 -10.10 -18.67
CA ALA A 294 1.84 -11.23 -19.50
C ALA A 294 0.42 -11.16 -20.06
N ILE A 295 -0.55 -10.64 -19.30
CA ILE A 295 -1.96 -10.56 -19.71
C ILE A 295 -2.14 -9.61 -20.90
N ASP A 296 -1.47 -8.45 -20.89
CA ASP A 296 -1.60 -7.50 -22.00
C ASP A 296 -0.86 -7.98 -23.26
N ALA A 297 0.25 -8.70 -23.07
CA ALA A 297 1.01 -9.30 -24.17
C ALA A 297 0.32 -10.54 -24.77
N ALA A 298 -0.49 -11.24 -23.99
CA ALA A 298 -1.15 -12.47 -24.39
C ALA A 298 -2.49 -12.23 -25.11
N SER A 299 -2.97 -13.25 -25.80
CA SER A 299 -4.32 -13.27 -26.37
C SER A 299 -4.93 -14.67 -26.34
N GLY A 300 -6.26 -14.74 -26.46
CA GLY A 300 -6.99 -16.00 -26.41
C GLY A 300 -6.70 -16.79 -25.12
N ALA A 301 -6.51 -18.09 -25.26
CA ALA A 301 -6.38 -19.01 -24.13
C ALA A 301 -5.21 -18.70 -23.17
N GLU A 302 -4.11 -18.12 -23.67
CA GLU A 302 -2.98 -17.72 -22.81
C GLU A 302 -3.37 -16.54 -21.92
N LYS A 303 -4.04 -15.54 -22.49
CA LYS A 303 -4.55 -14.39 -21.74
C LYS A 303 -5.53 -14.84 -20.66
N ASP A 304 -6.47 -15.71 -21.03
CA ASP A 304 -7.45 -16.26 -20.10
C ASP A 304 -6.75 -17.00 -18.95
N ALA A 305 -5.73 -17.82 -19.26
CA ALA A 305 -4.97 -18.55 -18.24
C ALA A 305 -4.19 -17.63 -17.28
N LEU A 306 -3.64 -16.53 -17.80
CA LEU A 306 -2.95 -15.53 -16.99
C LEU A 306 -3.92 -14.71 -16.12
N GLU A 307 -5.12 -14.40 -16.60
CA GLU A 307 -6.17 -13.76 -15.80
C GLU A 307 -6.64 -14.65 -14.63
N VAL A 308 -6.75 -15.96 -14.87
CA VAL A 308 -6.99 -16.95 -13.80
C VAL A 308 -5.81 -16.93 -12.82
N GLY A 309 -4.57 -16.97 -13.32
CA GLY A 309 -3.36 -16.91 -12.48
C GLY A 309 -3.29 -15.66 -11.60
N LYS A 310 -3.62 -14.49 -12.15
CA LYS A 310 -3.70 -13.22 -11.42
C LYS A 310 -4.78 -13.25 -10.33
N THR A 311 -5.92 -13.88 -10.62
CA THR A 311 -7.00 -14.06 -9.63
C THR A 311 -6.53 -14.91 -8.45
N LYS A 312 -5.81 -16.01 -8.71
CA LYS A 312 -5.18 -16.84 -7.67
C LYS A 312 -4.16 -16.04 -6.86
N ASN A 313 -3.33 -15.22 -7.50
CA ASN A 313 -2.38 -14.34 -6.81
C ASN A 313 -3.06 -13.30 -5.90
N LYS A 314 -4.24 -12.78 -6.28
CA LYS A 314 -5.02 -11.90 -5.39
C LYS A 314 -5.52 -12.63 -4.14
N VAL A 315 -6.00 -13.87 -4.28
CA VAL A 315 -6.39 -14.71 -3.13
C VAL A 315 -5.19 -14.96 -2.21
N LEU A 316 -4.04 -15.29 -2.78
CA LEU A 316 -2.77 -15.45 -2.05
C LEU A 316 -2.43 -14.19 -1.25
N LYS A 317 -2.34 -13.03 -1.91
CA LYS A 317 -2.03 -11.73 -1.30
C LYS A 317 -2.98 -11.39 -0.16
N HIS A 318 -4.28 -11.56 -0.35
CA HIS A 318 -5.28 -11.25 0.68
C HIS A 318 -5.25 -12.22 1.87
N THR A 319 -4.90 -13.49 1.64
CA THR A 319 -4.64 -14.45 2.73
C THR A 319 -3.45 -14.02 3.58
N ILE A 320 -2.34 -13.60 2.94
CA ILE A 320 -1.17 -13.09 3.68
C ILE A 320 -1.53 -11.84 4.49
N PHE A 321 -2.28 -10.90 3.90
CA PHE A 321 -2.79 -9.72 4.62
C PHE A 321 -3.59 -10.10 5.87
N LEU A 322 -4.52 -11.07 5.77
CA LEU A 322 -5.31 -11.50 6.91
C LEU A 322 -4.46 -12.16 7.99
N GLN A 323 -3.47 -12.96 7.61
CA GLN A 323 -2.58 -13.58 8.60
C GLN A 323 -1.77 -12.53 9.36
N ILE A 324 -1.24 -11.51 8.68
CA ILE A 324 -0.57 -10.38 9.33
C ILE A 324 -1.51 -9.71 10.33
N PHE A 325 -2.76 -9.42 9.94
CA PHE A 325 -3.71 -8.79 10.86
C PHE A 325 -4.12 -9.68 12.02
N ASN A 326 -4.26 -10.99 11.83
CA ASN A 326 -4.52 -11.91 12.94
C ASN A 326 -3.38 -11.95 13.95
N ILE A 327 -2.12 -11.87 13.49
CA ILE A 327 -0.95 -11.78 14.38
C ILE A 327 -0.97 -10.46 15.16
N ARG A 328 -1.19 -9.33 14.47
CA ARG A 328 -1.30 -8.02 15.12
C ARG A 328 -2.44 -7.97 16.12
N LEU A 329 -3.60 -8.52 15.78
CA LEU A 329 -4.77 -8.62 16.66
C LEU A 329 -4.41 -9.39 17.93
N ALA A 330 -3.80 -10.57 17.80
CA ALA A 330 -3.41 -11.37 18.95
C ALA A 330 -2.39 -10.66 19.86
N LYS A 331 -1.41 -9.97 19.27
CA LYS A 331 -0.43 -9.16 20.02
C LYS A 331 -1.10 -8.00 20.76
N ALA A 332 -1.96 -7.24 20.08
CA ALA A 332 -2.71 -6.14 20.68
C ALA A 332 -3.62 -6.62 21.82
N GLN A 333 -4.35 -7.72 21.62
CA GLN A 333 -5.18 -8.34 22.68
C GLN A 333 -4.36 -8.78 23.89
N ALA A 334 -3.18 -9.39 23.68
CA ALA A 334 -2.31 -9.81 24.78
C ALA A 334 -1.67 -8.62 25.53
N ALA A 335 -1.58 -7.45 24.88
CA ALA A 335 -1.11 -6.21 25.46
C ALA A 335 -2.24 -5.34 26.06
N ASP A 336 -3.49 -5.82 26.04
CA ASP A 336 -4.69 -5.05 26.41
C ASP A 336 -4.82 -3.71 25.63
N GLU A 337 -4.40 -3.70 24.36
CA GLU A 337 -4.52 -2.56 23.43
C GLU A 337 -5.86 -2.55 22.68
N ASP A 338 -6.26 -1.38 22.17
CA ASP A 338 -7.46 -1.24 21.32
C ASP A 338 -7.29 -1.99 19.99
N THR A 339 -8.30 -2.80 19.63
CA THR A 339 -8.29 -3.65 18.44
C THR A 339 -9.26 -3.21 17.35
N ALA A 340 -10.06 -2.17 17.57
CA ALA A 340 -11.17 -1.81 16.69
C ALA A 340 -10.75 -1.64 15.22
N ASP A 341 -9.61 -0.99 14.96
CA ASP A 341 -9.11 -0.79 13.60
C ASP A 341 -8.54 -2.04 12.97
N ILE A 342 -7.88 -2.88 13.78
CA ILE A 342 -7.37 -4.17 13.32
C ILE A 342 -8.56 -5.03 12.90
N ASP A 343 -9.64 -5.05 13.69
CA ASP A 343 -10.89 -5.75 13.38
C ASP A 343 -11.54 -5.20 12.11
N ALA A 344 -11.65 -3.87 11.96
CA ALA A 344 -12.20 -3.24 10.75
C ALA A 344 -11.40 -3.59 9.48
N ARG A 345 -10.07 -3.62 9.58
CA ARG A 345 -9.17 -4.05 8.49
C ARG A 345 -9.33 -5.52 8.18
N ILE A 346 -9.47 -6.38 9.18
CA ILE A 346 -9.77 -7.79 8.99
C ILE A 346 -11.07 -7.94 8.20
N VAL A 347 -12.12 -7.19 8.53
CA VAL A 347 -13.39 -7.20 7.79
C VAL A 347 -13.22 -6.74 6.33
N ASP A 348 -12.54 -5.61 6.07
CA ASP A 348 -12.25 -5.16 4.69
C ASP A 348 -11.48 -6.23 3.90
N ARG A 349 -10.47 -6.84 4.51
CA ARG A 349 -9.67 -7.88 3.86
C ARG A 349 -10.42 -9.18 3.68
N GLN A 350 -11.30 -9.57 4.60
CA GLN A 350 -12.21 -10.70 4.46
C GLN A 350 -13.15 -10.49 3.27
N ASN A 351 -13.71 -9.29 3.09
CA ASN A 351 -14.56 -8.96 1.95
C ASN A 351 -13.81 -9.05 0.61
N LYS A 352 -12.57 -8.54 0.56
CA LYS A 352 -11.70 -8.66 -0.62
C LYS A 352 -11.30 -10.10 -0.90
N LEU A 353 -10.93 -10.86 0.13
CA LEU A 353 -10.62 -12.28 0.00
C LEU A 353 -11.85 -13.04 -0.53
N ALA A 354 -13.02 -12.88 0.09
CA ALA A 354 -14.26 -13.54 -0.33
C ALA A 354 -14.61 -13.23 -1.80
N THR A 355 -14.44 -11.97 -2.21
CA THR A 355 -14.66 -11.57 -3.61
C THR A 355 -13.72 -12.32 -4.56
N ASN A 356 -12.41 -12.35 -4.27
CA ASN A 356 -11.43 -13.01 -5.14
C ASN A 356 -11.53 -14.54 -5.08
N THR A 357 -11.86 -15.13 -3.93
CA THR A 357 -12.14 -16.56 -3.80
C THR A 357 -13.34 -16.97 -4.65
N ARG A 358 -14.41 -16.17 -4.67
CA ARG A 358 -15.57 -16.43 -5.54
C ARG A 358 -15.19 -16.34 -7.02
N LEU A 359 -14.33 -15.38 -7.40
CA LEU A 359 -13.83 -15.28 -8.77
C LEU A 359 -12.97 -16.49 -9.15
N ASP A 360 -12.08 -16.94 -8.25
CA ASP A 360 -11.30 -18.17 -8.45
C ASP A 360 -12.19 -19.40 -8.57
N GLN A 361 -13.21 -19.54 -7.72
CA GLN A 361 -14.21 -20.62 -7.80
C GLN A 361 -15.03 -20.58 -9.08
N ALA A 362 -15.32 -19.39 -9.62
CA ALA A 362 -15.98 -19.27 -10.92
C ALA A 362 -15.09 -19.75 -12.08
N ASN A 363 -13.77 -19.72 -11.89
CA ASN A 363 -12.76 -20.25 -12.80
C ASN A 363 -12.40 -21.72 -12.48
N ALA A 364 -13.25 -22.46 -11.76
CA ALA A 364 -12.95 -23.82 -11.33
C ALA A 364 -12.65 -24.74 -12.52
N GLY A 365 -11.45 -25.34 -12.52
CA GLY A 365 -10.97 -26.23 -13.57
C GLY A 365 -10.44 -25.52 -14.82
N GLU A 366 -10.57 -24.19 -14.91
CA GLU A 366 -9.95 -23.40 -15.97
C GLU A 366 -8.43 -23.44 -15.84
N THR A 367 -7.74 -23.38 -16.99
CA THR A 367 -6.28 -23.36 -17.00
C THR A 367 -5.78 -22.11 -16.29
N SER A 368 -4.76 -22.25 -15.46
CA SER A 368 -4.08 -21.13 -14.82
C SER A 368 -2.62 -21.12 -15.21
N GLN A 369 -2.08 -19.92 -15.40
CA GLN A 369 -0.68 -19.71 -15.73
C GLN A 369 -0.01 -18.86 -14.66
N ALA A 370 1.12 -19.36 -14.15
CA ALA A 370 1.98 -18.60 -13.27
C ALA A 370 2.88 -17.65 -14.06
N VAL A 371 3.38 -16.64 -13.36
CA VAL A 371 4.43 -15.74 -13.82
C VAL A 371 5.61 -15.87 -12.88
N ALA A 372 6.83 -15.67 -13.39
CA ALA A 372 8.08 -15.89 -12.67
C ALA A 372 9.04 -14.73 -12.88
#